data_AF-A0A9P5VFY5-F1
#
_entry.id   AF-A0A9P5VFY5-F1
#
_cell.length_a   1.000
_cell.length_b   1.000
_cell.length_c   1.000
_cell.angle_alpha   90.00
_cell.angle_beta   90.00
_cell.angle_gamma   90.00
#
_symmetry.space_group_name_H-M   'P 1'
#
loop_
_entity.id
_entity.type
_entity.pdbx_description
1 polymer ?
#
loop_
_entity_poly.entity_id
_entity_poly.type
_entity_poly.pdbx_seq_one_letter_code
_entity_poly.pdbx_strand_id
1 'polypeptide(L)' 'MPTRNNDTVKNNLEWVSNLSIDAEPDAVRKSSIICTIGPNTNKVEMITALREAGMNIVRM' A
#
# COMPACT_ATOMS: atom_id res chain seq x y z
N MET A 1 -9.02 -18.32 9.33
CA MET A 1 -8.26 -17.15 9.83
C MET A 1 -6.85 -17.64 10.16
N PRO A 2 -5.81 -17.27 9.41
CA PRO A 2 -4.46 -17.64 9.80
C PRO A 2 -4.10 -16.89 11.09
N THR A 3 -3.79 -17.64 12.13
CA THR A 3 -3.40 -17.13 13.44
C THR A 3 -2.01 -16.52 13.35
N ARG A 4 -1.90 -15.20 13.50
CA ARG A 4 -0.63 -14.46 13.51
C ARG A 4 0.17 -14.84 14.76
N ASN A 5 1.03 -15.84 14.67
CA ASN A 5 2.03 -16.18 15.68
C ASN A 5 3.05 -15.04 15.79
N ASN A 6 2.76 -14.06 16.64
CA ASN A 6 3.58 -12.86 16.81
C ASN A 6 4.53 -12.94 18.02
N ASP A 7 4.69 -14.12 18.62
CA ASP A 7 5.46 -14.33 19.86
C ASP A 7 6.85 -14.94 19.64
N THR A 8 7.26 -15.22 18.39
CA THR A 8 8.48 -16.00 18.11
C THR A 8 9.65 -15.22 17.53
N VAL A 9 9.45 -13.99 17.07
CA VAL A 9 10.53 -13.18 16.48
C VAL A 9 11.20 -12.36 17.57
N LYS A 10 12.45 -12.70 17.90
CA LYS A 10 13.15 -12.14 19.07
C LYS A 10 13.98 -10.91 18.74
N ASN A 11 14.40 -10.76 17.48
CA ASN A 11 15.26 -9.68 17.05
C ASN A 11 14.91 -9.18 15.63
N ASN A 12 15.36 -7.97 15.28
CA ASN A 12 15.06 -7.35 14.00
C ASN A 12 15.69 -8.11 12.80
N LEU A 13 16.86 -8.73 13.01
CA LEU A 13 17.54 -9.49 11.97
C LEU A 13 16.73 -10.72 11.53
N GLU A 14 16.21 -11.48 12.49
CA GLU A 14 15.32 -12.62 12.30
C GLU A 14 14.02 -12.20 11.61
N TRP A 15 13.49 -11.01 11.93
CA TRP A 15 12.29 -10.48 11.29
C TRP A 15 12.51 -10.24 9.79
N VAL A 16 13.57 -9.51 9.42
CA VAL A 16 13.89 -9.22 8.01
C VAL A 16 14.28 -10.48 7.25
N SER A 17 14.96 -11.43 7.91
CA SER A 17 15.41 -12.68 7.28
C SER A 17 14.26 -13.63 6.95
N ASN A 18 13.15 -13.55 7.67
CA ASN A 18 11.94 -14.34 7.42
C ASN A 18 11.02 -13.70 6.36
N LEU A 19 11.43 -12.60 5.70
CA LEU A 19 10.62 -11.97 4.65
C LEU A 19 10.53 -12.90 3.43
N SER A 20 9.31 -13.29 3.09
CA SER A 20 9.00 -14.11 1.91
C SER A 20 8.25 -13.31 0.86
N ILE A 21 8.61 -13.48 -0.41
CA ILE A 21 7.97 -12.83 -1.56
C ILE A 21 6.71 -13.59 -2.00
N ASP A 22 6.66 -14.89 -1.75
CA ASP A 22 5.55 -15.76 -2.11
C ASP A 22 4.38 -15.70 -1.11
N ALA A 23 4.54 -14.96 -0.01
CA ALA A 23 3.50 -14.75 0.99
C ALA A 23 2.55 -13.65 0.53
N GLU A 24 1.27 -13.99 0.34
CA GLU A 24 0.24 -13.00 0.04
C GLU A 24 -0.06 -12.11 1.26
N PRO A 25 -0.17 -10.78 1.08
CA PRO A 25 -0.51 -9.89 2.18
C PRO A 25 -2.00 -10.03 2.55
N ASP A 26 -2.28 -10.51 3.76
CA ASP A 26 -3.65 -10.64 4.29
C ASP A 26 -4.38 -9.29 4.50
N ALA A 27 -3.64 -8.18 4.57
CA ALA A 27 -4.18 -6.90 5.02
C ALA A 27 -4.59 -5.98 3.85
N VAL A 28 -5.77 -5.36 3.97
CA VAL A 28 -6.17 -4.24 3.12
C VAL A 28 -5.19 -3.07 3.31
N ARG A 29 -4.86 -2.36 2.22
CA ARG A 29 -3.93 -1.23 2.25
C ARG A 29 -4.40 -0.17 3.25
N LYS A 30 -3.64 0.00 4.34
CA LYS A 30 -3.92 1.01 5.38
C LYS A 30 -3.38 2.40 5.04
N SER A 31 -2.39 2.47 4.17
CA SER A 31 -1.76 3.73 3.76
C SER A 31 -2.58 4.46 2.69
N SER A 32 -2.77 5.76 2.88
CA SER A 32 -3.38 6.66 1.88
C SER A 32 -2.36 7.08 0.83
N ILE A 33 -2.79 7.18 -0.43
CA ILE A 33 -1.95 7.68 -1.54
C ILE A 33 -2.33 9.13 -1.84
N ILE A 34 -1.31 9.99 -1.89
CA ILE A 34 -1.43 11.40 -2.27
C ILE A 34 -0.84 11.56 -3.68
N CYS A 35 -1.63 12.10 -4.60
CA CYS A 35 -1.18 12.37 -5.97
C CYS A 35 -1.17 13.87 -6.24
N THR A 36 -0.04 14.39 -6.74
CA THR A 36 0.05 15.77 -7.21
C THR A 36 -0.56 15.88 -8.60
N ILE A 37 -1.49 16.81 -8.78
CA ILE A 37 -2.15 17.04 -10.06
C ILE A 37 -1.44 18.16 -10.81
N GLY A 38 -1.15 17.89 -12.08
CA GLY A 38 -0.56 18.85 -13.00
C GLY A 38 -1.42 18.97 -14.27
N PRO A 39 -0.98 19.77 -15.25
CA PRO A 39 -1.75 20.03 -16.48
C PRO A 39 -2.07 18.76 -17.28
N ASN A 40 -1.24 17.73 -17.20
CA ASN A 40 -1.46 16.45 -17.87
C ASN A 40 -2.47 15.54 -17.15
N THR A 41 -2.69 15.74 -15.85
CA THR A 41 -3.59 14.93 -15.01
C THR A 41 -4.85 15.66 -14.57
N ASN A 42 -5.06 16.90 -15.07
CA ASN A 42 -6.24 17.73 -14.78
C ASN A 42 -7.45 17.42 -15.70
N LYS A 43 -7.45 16.27 -16.40
CA LYS A 43 -8.60 15.81 -17.17
C LYS A 43 -9.46 14.91 -16.27
N VAL A 44 -10.78 15.01 -16.41
CA VAL A 44 -11.73 14.21 -15.61
C VAL A 44 -11.45 12.72 -15.73
N GLU A 45 -11.15 12.24 -16.94
CA GLU A 45 -10.80 10.84 -17.22
C GLU A 45 -9.58 10.37 -16.41
N MET A 46 -8.54 11.21 -16.34
CA MET A 46 -7.30 10.89 -15.62
C MET A 46 -7.53 10.87 -14.10
N ILE A 47 -8.33 11.79 -13.57
CA ILE A 47 -8.65 11.82 -12.15
C ILE A 47 -9.47 10.59 -11.76
N THR A 48 -10.41 10.17 -12.61
CA THR A 48 -11.20 8.93 -12.41
C THR A 48 -10.30 7.70 -12.43
N ALA A 49 -9.40 7.59 -13.42
CA ALA A 49 -8.43 6.50 -13.47
C ALA A 49 -7.51 6.46 -12.23
N LEU A 50 -7.06 7.63 -11.76
CA LEU A 50 -6.24 7.73 -10.54
C LEU A 50 -7.03 7.32 -9.29
N ARG A 51 -8.31 7.67 -9.20
CA ARG A 51 -9.20 7.24 -8.12
C ARG A 51 -9.36 5.72 -8.11
N GLU A 52 -9.58 5.09 -9.26
CA GLU A 52 -9.70 3.64 -9.39
C GLU A 52 -8.38 2.92 -9.07
N ALA A 53 -7.23 3.50 -9.44
CA ALA A 53 -5.92 3.03 -9.06
C ALA A 53 -5.61 3.19 -7.54
N GLY A 54 -6.46 3.91 -6.80
CA GLY A 54 -6.38 4.04 -5.35
C GLY A 54 -5.77 5.35 -4.85
N MET A 55 -5.81 6.43 -5.63
CA MET A 55 -5.57 7.80 -5.13
C MET A 55 -6.62 8.17 -4.09
N ASN A 56 -6.18 8.69 -2.94
CA ASN A 56 -7.06 9.11 -1.85
C ASN A 56 -7.08 10.62 -1.65
N ILE A 57 -5.97 11.30 -1.91
CA ILE A 57 -5.82 12.75 -1.70
C ILE A 57 -5.16 13.39 -2.93
N VAL A 58 -5.67 14.54 -3.34
CA VAL A 58 -5.08 15.37 -4.40
C VAL A 58 -4.27 16.50 -3.79
N ARG A 59 -3.05 16.70 -4.28
CA ARG A 59 -2.24 17.89 -4.03
C ARG A 59 -2.22 18.74 -5.31
N MET A 60 -2.55 20.02 -5.19
CA MET A 60 -2.42 21.00 -6.28
C MET A 60 -1.20 21.90 -6.07
#